data_AF-A0A7J8W411-F1
#
_entry.id   AF-A0A7J8W411-F1
#
_cell.length_a   1.000
_cell.length_b   1.000
_cell.length_c   1.000
_cell.angle_alpha   90.00
_cell.angle_beta   90.00
_cell.angle_gamma   90.00
#
_symmetry.space_group_name_H-M   'P 1'
#
loop_
_entity.id
_entity.type
_entity.pdbx_description
1 polymer ?
#
loop_
_entity_poly.entity_id
_entity_poly.type
_entity_poly.pdbx_seq_one_letter_code
_entity_poly.pdbx_strand_id
1 'polypeptide(L)'
;ENCNGYGIKCWRGAFRCGKCKFALDFACLTLPHSALHKIDEHMLNLTYHDDKEQSYCDICEQERDPSLWYYSCSICNTSAHLKCVLGEFSFLKDGSIVPFYYYKHNRDLKFFRKVEDYPKCCYCGKLSLKLC
;
A
#
# COMPACT_ATOMS: atom_id res chain seq x y z
N GLU A 1 8.16 -9.49 15.55
CA GLU A 1 8.76 -9.61 14.21
C GLU A 1 7.93 -8.80 13.23
N ASN A 2 8.59 -8.20 12.24
CA ASN A 2 8.02 -7.27 11.29
C ASN A 2 7.84 -7.92 9.92
N CYS A 3 6.85 -7.45 9.17
CA CYS A 3 6.59 -7.87 7.79
C CYS A 3 7.61 -7.26 6.84
N ASN A 4 8.17 -8.05 5.91
CA ASN A 4 9.10 -7.57 4.87
C ASN A 4 8.43 -6.71 3.79
N GLY A 5 7.10 -6.62 3.77
CA GLY A 5 6.38 -5.71 2.89
C GLY A 5 6.43 -4.26 3.41
N TYR A 6 5.61 -3.94 4.41
CA TYR A 6 5.50 -2.59 4.97
C TYR A 6 6.44 -2.30 6.17
N GLY A 7 7.17 -3.29 6.70
CA GLY A 7 7.97 -3.13 7.91
C GLY A 7 7.16 -3.11 9.20
N ILE A 8 5.86 -3.40 9.14
CA ILE A 8 4.93 -3.33 10.27
C ILE A 8 4.87 -4.67 11.02
N LYS A 9 4.64 -4.63 12.34
CA LYS A 9 4.46 -5.82 13.16
C LYS A 9 3.25 -6.65 12.70
N CYS A 10 3.44 -7.96 12.55
CA CYS A 10 2.39 -8.87 12.10
C CYS A 10 1.42 -9.20 13.25
N TRP A 11 0.31 -8.46 13.38
CA TRP A 11 -0.65 -8.64 14.48
C TRP A 11 -1.59 -9.85 14.30
N ARG A 12 -1.94 -10.17 13.05
CA ARG A 12 -2.92 -11.21 12.70
C ARG A 12 -2.26 -12.52 12.21
N GLY A 13 -0.94 -12.63 12.35
CA GLY A 13 -0.14 -13.73 11.79
C GLY A 13 0.59 -13.35 10.51
N ALA A 14 1.52 -14.21 10.08
CA ALA A 14 2.35 -14.02 8.89
C ALA A 14 2.77 -15.37 8.29
N PHE A 15 2.94 -15.39 6.97
CA PHE A 15 3.57 -16.48 6.24
C PHE A 15 5.07 -16.31 6.32
N ARG A 16 5.78 -17.38 6.66
CA ARG A 16 7.21 -17.36 6.95
C ARG A 16 7.94 -18.34 6.07
N CYS A 17 9.11 -17.94 5.62
CA CYS A 17 10.05 -18.88 5.07
C CYS A 17 10.65 -19.74 6.20
N GLY A 18 10.67 -21.06 6.04
CA GLY A 18 11.32 -21.95 7.02
C GLY A 18 12.85 -21.89 6.99
N LYS A 19 13.44 -21.28 5.95
CA LYS A 19 14.89 -21.24 5.71
C LYS A 19 15.54 -19.87 5.98
N CYS A 20 14.76 -18.80 6.03
CA CYS A 20 15.26 -17.45 6.27
C CYS A 20 14.26 -16.62 7.09
N LYS A 21 14.66 -15.43 7.54
CA LYS A 21 13.83 -14.54 8.37
C LYS A 21 12.73 -13.80 7.60
N PHE A 22 12.46 -14.19 6.36
CA PHE A 22 11.46 -13.55 5.52
C PHE A 22 10.04 -13.89 6.01
N ALA A 23 9.24 -12.86 6.24
CA ALA A 23 7.86 -12.97 6.70
C ALA A 23 6.96 -11.93 6.02
N LEU A 24 5.78 -12.37 5.57
CA LEU A 24 4.74 -11.51 5.01
C LEU A 24 3.45 -11.66 5.79
N ASP A 25 2.85 -10.54 6.17
CA ASP A 25 1.50 -10.51 6.67
C ASP A 25 0.48 -10.71 5.53
N PHE A 26 -0.78 -10.96 5.91
CA PHE A 26 -1.86 -11.19 4.95
C PHE A 26 -2.08 -9.98 4.02
N ALA A 27 -1.88 -8.76 4.53
CA ALA A 27 -2.08 -7.54 3.74
C ALA A 27 -1.01 -7.39 2.66
N CYS A 28 0.25 -7.74 2.94
CA CYS A 28 1.32 -7.68 1.94
C CYS A 28 1.18 -8.77 0.88
N LEU A 29 0.62 -9.94 1.22
CA LEU A 29 0.34 -11.00 0.25
C LEU A 29 -0.78 -10.66 -0.73
N THR A 30 -1.71 -9.77 -0.36
CA THR A 30 -2.80 -9.35 -1.25
C THR A 30 -2.46 -8.13 -2.10
N LEU A 31 -1.23 -7.62 -2.00
CA LEU A 31 -0.78 -6.50 -2.83
C LEU A 31 -0.74 -6.90 -4.31
N PRO A 32 -1.16 -6.00 -5.21
CA PRO A 32 -1.11 -6.30 -6.64
C PRO A 32 0.34 -6.42 -7.09
N HIS A 33 0.66 -7.46 -7.86
CA HIS A 33 2.01 -7.64 -8.37
C HIS A 33 2.46 -6.48 -9.28
N SER A 34 1.53 -5.82 -9.97
CA SER A 34 1.79 -4.66 -10.82
C SER A 34 0.71 -3.59 -10.64
N ALA A 35 1.08 -2.31 -10.68
CA ALA A 35 0.16 -1.20 -10.55
C ALA A 35 0.52 -0.05 -11.51
N LEU A 36 -0.50 0.54 -12.16
CA LEU A 36 -0.35 1.78 -12.90
C LEU A 36 -0.42 2.95 -11.92
N HIS A 37 0.48 3.92 -12.06
CA HIS A 37 0.46 5.14 -11.28
C HIS A 37 0.76 6.32 -12.19
N LYS A 38 0.08 7.45 -11.98
CA LYS A 38 0.18 8.66 -12.81
C LYS A 38 1.59 9.29 -12.97
N ILE A 39 2.58 8.78 -12.24
CA ILE A 39 3.97 9.24 -12.32
C ILE A 39 4.74 8.53 -13.45
N ASP A 40 4.22 7.41 -13.94
CA ASP A 40 4.87 6.57 -14.93
C ASP A 40 3.82 6.11 -15.97
N GLU A 41 4.21 6.08 -17.23
CA GLU A 41 3.39 5.54 -18.31
C GLU A 41 3.37 4.00 -18.29
N HIS A 42 4.39 3.40 -17.68
CA HIS A 42 4.51 1.95 -17.55
C HIS A 42 3.97 1.44 -16.21
N MET A 43 3.61 0.16 -16.19
CA MET A 43 3.23 -0.52 -14.96
C MET A 43 4.44 -0.65 -14.04
N LEU A 44 4.27 -0.22 -12.79
CA LEU A 44 5.24 -0.46 -11.75
C LEU A 44 5.04 -1.87 -11.21
N ASN A 45 6.11 -2.65 -11.10
CA ASN A 45 6.09 -4.01 -10.56
C ASN A 45 6.56 -4.02 -9.12
N LEU A 46 5.85 -4.81 -8.32
CA LEU A 46 6.18 -5.07 -6.92
C LEU A 46 7.45 -5.91 -6.87
N THR A 47 8.46 -5.34 -6.23
CA THR A 47 9.81 -5.87 -6.15
C THR A 47 10.27 -5.91 -4.69
N TYR A 48 11.29 -6.73 -4.46
CA TYR A 48 11.95 -6.93 -3.19
C TYR A 48 13.45 -7.03 -3.45
N HIS A 49 14.23 -6.57 -2.48
CA HIS A 49 15.68 -6.44 -2.57
C HIS A 49 16.13 -5.34 -3.55
N ASP A 50 16.83 -4.36 -3.02
CA ASP A 50 17.64 -3.44 -3.81
C ASP A 50 19.06 -3.50 -3.26
N ASP A 51 20.03 -3.71 -4.14
CA ASP A 51 21.45 -3.76 -3.79
C ASP A 51 22.03 -2.35 -3.58
N LYS A 52 21.25 -1.30 -3.84
CA LYS A 52 21.64 0.09 -3.59
C LYS A 52 21.53 0.41 -2.09
N GLU A 53 22.65 0.84 -1.50
CA GLU A 53 22.72 1.24 -0.09
C GLU A 53 21.75 2.37 0.27
N GLN A 54 21.46 3.27 -0.68
CA GLN A 54 20.50 4.37 -0.52
C GLN A 54 19.63 4.49 -1.77
N SER A 55 18.32 4.43 -1.58
CA SER A 55 17.34 4.62 -2.64
C SER A 55 16.22 5.53 -2.14
N TYR A 56 15.79 6.46 -2.98
CA TYR A 56 14.68 7.35 -2.66
C TYR A 56 13.40 6.89 -3.37
N CYS A 57 12.27 7.36 -2.83
CA CYS A 57 10.97 7.23 -3.48
C CYS A 57 10.75 8.44 -4.39
N ASP A 58 10.56 8.21 -5.68
CA ASP A 58 10.37 9.28 -6.68
C ASP A 58 9.04 10.04 -6.51
N ILE A 59 8.12 9.53 -5.69
CA ILE A 59 6.81 10.17 -5.45
C ILE A 59 6.86 11.15 -4.27
N CYS A 60 7.55 10.80 -3.18
CA CYS A 60 7.58 11.63 -1.97
C CYS A 60 8.97 12.13 -1.60
N GLU A 61 9.99 11.79 -2.39
CA GLU A 61 11.39 12.19 -2.23
C GLU A 61 12.01 11.80 -0.87
N GLN A 62 11.40 10.82 -0.19
CA GLN A 62 11.90 10.27 1.06
C GLN A 62 12.68 8.98 0.82
N GLU A 63 13.65 8.72 1.69
CA GLU A 63 14.45 7.50 1.66
C GLU A 63 13.56 6.25 1.78
N ARG A 64 13.97 5.20 1.08
CA ARG A 64 13.34 3.88 1.10
C ARG A 64 14.23 2.93 1.87
N ASP A 65 13.60 2.14 2.72
CA ASP A 65 14.27 1.02 3.37
C ASP A 65 14.54 -0.09 2.32
N PRO A 66 15.80 -0.44 2.04
CA PRO A 66 16.15 -1.47 1.06
C PRO A 66 15.70 -2.88 1.47
N SER A 67 15.40 -3.10 2.76
CA SER A 67 14.90 -4.37 3.29
C SER A 67 13.38 -4.55 3.13
N LEU A 68 12.68 -3.52 2.65
CA LEU A 68 11.23 -3.52 2.44
C LEU A 68 10.85 -3.62 0.96
N TRP A 69 9.63 -4.10 0.71
CA TRP A 69 9.05 -4.15 -0.62
C TRP A 69 8.76 -2.76 -1.18
N TYR A 70 8.81 -2.65 -2.50
CA TYR A 70 8.58 -1.40 -3.20
C TYR A 70 8.11 -1.65 -4.62
N TYR A 71 7.63 -0.60 -5.28
CA TYR A 71 7.25 -0.64 -6.67
C TYR A 71 8.38 -0.05 -7.51
N SER A 72 8.71 -0.73 -8.62
CA SER A 72 9.70 -0.23 -9.55
C SER A 72 9.30 -0.42 -11.00
N CYS A 73 9.80 0.45 -11.86
CA CYS A 73 9.71 0.32 -13.30
C CYS A 73 11.14 0.21 -13.85
N SER A 74 11.49 -0.90 -14.50
CA SER A 74 12.82 -1.08 -15.07
C SER A 74 13.06 -0.23 -16.33
N ILE A 75 11.99 0.23 -16.98
CA ILE A 75 12.06 1.04 -18.20
C ILE A 75 12.34 2.50 -17.84
N CYS A 76 11.56 3.07 -16.91
CA CYS A 76 11.70 4.45 -16.46
C CYS A 76 12.69 4.60 -15.30
N ASN A 77 13.19 3.50 -14.75
CA ASN A 77 14.02 3.45 -13.55
C ASN A 77 13.34 4.11 -12.32
N THR A 78 12.00 4.06 -12.28
CA THR A 78 11.21 4.59 -11.16
C THR A 78 11.27 3.65 -9.97
N SER A 79 11.36 4.20 -8.77
CA SER A 79 11.37 3.55 -7.46
C SER A 79 10.40 4.26 -6.52
N ALA A 80 9.43 3.54 -5.97
CA ALA A 80 8.41 4.13 -5.11
C ALA A 80 7.99 3.24 -3.94
N HIS A 81 7.68 3.85 -2.79
CA HIS A 81 7.10 3.13 -1.65
C HIS A 81 5.74 2.51 -2.02
N LEU A 82 5.41 1.37 -1.42
CA LEU A 82 4.09 0.71 -1.57
C LEU A 82 2.91 1.67 -1.34
N LYS A 83 2.98 2.45 -0.25
CA LYS A 83 1.93 3.41 0.14
C LYS A 83 1.79 4.57 -0.85
N CYS A 84 2.87 4.95 -1.54
CA CYS A 84 2.85 6.06 -2.48
C CYS A 84 2.17 5.65 -3.79
N VAL A 85 2.33 4.39 -4.21
CA VAL A 85 1.69 3.84 -5.41
C VAL A 85 0.23 3.46 -5.15
N LEU A 86 -0.04 2.81 -4.02
CA LEU A 86 -1.36 2.19 -3.75
C LEU A 86 -2.27 3.02 -2.83
N GLY A 87 -1.73 4.02 -2.12
CA GLY A 87 -2.43 4.80 -1.09
C GLY A 87 -2.48 4.14 0.30
N GLU A 88 -3.13 4.79 1.26
CA GLU A 88 -3.24 4.37 2.68
C GLU A 88 -4.00 3.04 2.89
N PHE A 89 -4.75 2.55 1.89
CA PHE A 89 -5.63 1.38 2.00
C PHE A 89 -5.46 0.39 0.84
N SER A 90 -4.20 0.15 0.49
CA SER A 90 -3.74 -0.71 -0.60
C SER A 90 -4.32 -2.14 -0.60
N PHE A 91 -4.54 -2.72 0.57
CA PHE A 91 -5.04 -4.09 0.78
C PHE A 91 -6.55 -4.23 0.56
N LEU A 92 -7.29 -3.12 0.49
CA LEU A 92 -8.73 -3.15 0.23
C LEU A 92 -8.98 -3.13 -1.28
N LYS A 93 -9.78 -4.10 -1.74
CA LYS A 93 -10.30 -4.07 -3.10
C LYS A 93 -11.32 -2.94 -3.21
N ASP A 94 -11.42 -2.37 -4.40
CA ASP A 94 -12.46 -1.40 -4.69
C ASP A 94 -13.86 -1.99 -4.40
N GLY A 95 -14.71 -1.23 -3.72
CA GLY A 95 -16.03 -1.68 -3.26
C GLY A 95 -16.01 -2.61 -2.03
N SER A 96 -14.85 -2.87 -1.42
CA SER A 96 -14.78 -3.69 -0.20
C SER A 96 -15.56 -3.04 0.94
N ILE A 97 -16.41 -3.83 1.58
CA ILE A 97 -17.07 -3.47 2.84
C ILE A 97 -16.17 -3.96 3.97
N VAL A 98 -15.67 -3.04 4.80
CA VAL A 98 -14.82 -3.41 5.94
C VAL A 98 -15.58 -3.24 7.26
N PRO A 99 -15.69 -4.30 8.10
CA PRO A 99 -16.27 -4.19 9.44
C PRO A 99 -15.32 -3.41 10.38
N PHE A 100 -15.84 -2.37 11.04
CA PHE A 100 -15.05 -1.38 11.79
C PHE A 100 -14.67 -1.84 13.21
N TYR A 101 -13.71 -2.76 13.32
CA TYR A 101 -13.08 -3.05 14.63
C TYR A 101 -11.92 -2.09 14.98
N TYR A 102 -11.55 -1.16 14.08
CA TYR A 102 -10.34 -0.34 14.21
C TYR A 102 -10.56 1.17 14.39
N TYR A 103 -11.74 1.69 14.06
CA TYR A 103 -12.07 3.12 14.24
C TYR A 103 -13.53 3.24 14.70
N LYS A 104 -13.80 4.12 15.69
CA LYS A 104 -15.11 4.32 16.32
C LYS A 104 -16.15 4.96 15.36
N HIS A 105 -16.53 4.25 14.31
CA HIS A 105 -17.67 4.60 13.46
C HIS A 105 -18.66 3.43 13.44
N ASN A 106 -19.93 3.74 13.72
CA ASN A 106 -20.98 2.76 14.05
C ASN A 106 -21.68 2.16 12.81
N ARG A 107 -21.02 2.17 11.64
CA ARG A 107 -21.57 1.74 10.33
C ARG A 107 -20.49 1.03 9.52
N ASP A 108 -20.92 0.23 8.55
CA ASP A 108 -20.05 -0.41 7.56
C ASP A 108 -19.59 0.60 6.49
N LEU A 109 -18.28 0.72 6.28
CA LEU A 109 -17.73 1.68 5.30
C LEU A 109 -17.36 0.95 4.01
N LYS A 110 -17.68 1.59 2.88
CA LYS A 110 -17.30 1.13 1.53
C LYS A 110 -16.04 1.84 1.09
N PHE A 111 -15.01 1.07 0.78
CA PHE A 111 -13.75 1.62 0.26
C PHE A 111 -13.84 1.83 -1.26
N PHE A 112 -13.53 3.05 -1.71
CA PHE A 112 -13.42 3.39 -3.13
C PHE A 112 -12.02 3.95 -3.42
N ARG A 113 -11.34 3.43 -4.45
CA ARG A 113 -10.09 4.04 -4.95
C ARG A 113 -10.43 5.35 -5.67
N LYS A 114 -9.57 6.37 -5.53
CA LYS A 114 -9.74 7.74 -6.04
C LYS A 114 -10.41 7.79 -7.42
N VAL A 115 -11.57 8.45 -7.49
CA VAL A 115 -12.18 8.99 -8.72
C VAL A 115 -12.43 10.48 -8.45
N GLU A 116 -12.23 11.34 -9.44
CA GLU A 116 -12.13 12.80 -9.28
C GLU A 116 -13.40 13.51 -8.76
N ASP A 117 -14.54 12.84 -8.65
CA ASP A 117 -15.80 13.43 -8.15
C ASP A 117 -16.33 12.73 -6.90
N TYR A 118 -15.91 13.24 -5.72
CA TYR A 118 -16.41 12.75 -4.44
C TYR A 118 -17.69 13.47 -4.00
N PRO A 119 -18.78 12.74 -3.68
CA PRO A 119 -19.88 13.31 -2.93
C PRO A 119 -19.41 13.70 -1.52
N LYS A 120 -19.87 14.86 -1.03
CA LYS A 120 -19.60 15.31 0.34
C LYS A 120 -20.30 14.40 1.34
N CYS A 121 -19.63 14.05 2.44
CA CYS A 121 -20.25 13.32 3.53
C CYS A 121 -21.48 14.11 4.05
N CYS A 122 -22.65 13.48 4.12
CA CYS A 122 -23.89 14.12 4.57
C CYS A 122 -23.89 14.49 6.06
N TYR A 123 -22.96 13.95 6.85
CA TYR A 123 -22.86 14.23 8.30
C TYR A 123 -21.75 15.22 8.67
N CYS A 124 -20.60 15.19 8.00
CA CYS A 124 -19.47 16.06 8.35
C CYS A 124 -19.08 17.06 7.26
N GLY A 125 -19.70 16.99 6.08
CA GLY A 125 -19.50 17.92 4.97
C GLY A 125 -18.13 17.87 4.29
N LYS A 126 -17.22 16.98 4.73
CA LYS A 126 -15.88 16.85 4.17
C LYS A 126 -15.89 16.04 2.87
N LEU A 127 -14.99 16.41 1.96
CA LEU A 127 -14.69 15.65 0.74
C LEU A 127 -14.19 14.26 1.14
N SER A 128 -14.80 13.23 0.57
CA SER A 128 -14.64 11.83 0.97
C SER A 128 -13.32 11.21 0.49
N LEU A 129 -12.17 11.79 0.86
CA LEU A 129 -10.85 11.20 0.60
C LEU A 129 -10.49 10.08 1.60
N LYS A 130 -11.31 9.87 2.62
CA LYS A 130 -11.08 8.90 3.68
C LYS A 130 -12.42 8.28 4.06
N LEU A 131 -12.46 6.94 4.00
CA LEU A 131 -13.46 6.03 4.58
C LEU A 131 -14.64 6.76 5.28
N CYS A 132 -15.80 6.78 4.61
CA CYS A 132 -17.07 7.27 5.18
C CYS A 132 -17.81 6.15 5.84
#